data_AF-A0AAU7QTC5-F1
#
_entry.id   AF-A0AAU7QTC5-F1
#
_cell.length_a   1.000
_cell.length_b   1.000
_cell.length_c   1.000
_cell.angle_alpha   90.00
_cell.angle_beta   90.00
_cell.angle_gamma   90.00
#
_symmetry.space_group_name_H-M   'P 1'
#
loop_
_entity.id
_entity.type
_entity.pdbx_description
1 polymer ?
#
loop_
_entity_poly.entity_id
_entity_poly.type
_entity_poly.pdbx_seq_one_letter_code
_entity_poly.pdbx_strand_id
1 'polypeptide(L)'
;MRGKLAIASIAGLLAVSLQSTPAAAADQQLQGRAEISSVTPTPDSSVRPYGECTLIVVCGTVWNFLPSYYSIKVARFGVGTSSCATWNAGTQKCTIYTLPSNKSSKDIGIADADGYTNSSGWYYTGGTKRSANVWTKITDAQSATCVEQRVGAVCTIN
;
A
#
# COMPACT_ATOMS: atom_id res chain seq x y z
N MET A 1 -0.57 -4.03 78.47
CA MET A 1 -1.26 -2.77 78.12
C MET A 1 -2.04 -3.01 76.83
N ARG A 2 -3.36 -2.92 76.88
CA ARG A 2 -4.28 -3.24 75.78
C ARG A 2 -4.58 -1.97 74.98
N GLY A 3 -4.17 -1.90 73.72
CA GLY A 3 -4.59 -0.86 72.78
C GLY A 3 -5.44 -1.46 71.67
N LYS A 4 -6.76 -1.27 71.76
CA LYS A 4 -7.70 -1.48 70.64
C LYS A 4 -7.71 -0.19 69.83
N LEU A 5 -7.54 -0.27 68.50
CA LEU A 5 -7.91 0.82 67.61
C LEU A 5 -8.67 0.24 66.41
N ALA A 6 -9.96 0.53 66.38
CA ALA A 6 -10.85 0.34 65.24
C ALA A 6 -11.01 1.69 64.56
N ILE A 7 -10.84 1.77 63.24
CA ILE A 7 -11.25 2.95 62.45
C ILE A 7 -12.01 2.46 61.22
N ALA A 8 -13.16 3.09 61.03
CA ALA A 8 -14.29 2.69 60.23
C ALA A 8 -14.21 3.17 58.77
N SER A 9 -14.94 2.45 57.92
CA SER A 9 -15.24 2.75 56.51
C SER A 9 -15.94 4.09 56.32
N ILE A 10 -15.57 4.83 55.25
CA ILE A 10 -16.44 5.81 54.60
C ILE A 10 -16.33 5.60 53.09
N ALA A 11 -17.36 4.98 52.52
CA ALA A 11 -17.61 4.93 51.08
C ALA A 11 -18.36 6.20 50.68
N GLY A 12 -17.70 7.10 49.94
CA GLY A 12 -18.31 8.29 49.36
C GLY A 12 -18.68 8.05 47.91
N LEU A 13 -19.97 7.82 47.65
CA LEU A 13 -20.57 7.92 46.32
C LEU A 13 -20.55 9.41 45.89
N LEU A 14 -19.83 9.76 44.83
CA LEU A 14 -20.08 11.01 44.09
C LEU A 14 -20.97 10.70 42.89
N ALA A 15 -22.22 11.16 42.97
CA ALA A 15 -23.13 11.25 41.85
C ALA A 15 -22.76 12.48 40.99
N VAL A 16 -22.37 12.25 39.73
CA VAL A 16 -22.23 13.32 38.73
C VAL A 16 -23.55 13.42 37.98
N SER A 17 -24.28 14.51 38.23
CA SER A 17 -25.51 14.87 37.53
C SER A 17 -25.20 15.41 36.12
N LEU A 18 -25.79 14.79 35.10
CA LEU A 18 -25.83 15.32 33.74
C LEU A 18 -26.70 16.58 33.69
N GLN A 19 -26.15 17.68 33.18
CA GLN A 19 -26.92 18.84 32.73
C GLN A 19 -26.88 18.89 31.19
N SER A 20 -28.06 18.76 30.60
CA SER A 20 -28.32 18.96 29.17
C SER A 20 -28.57 20.43 28.87
N THR A 21 -27.78 21.02 27.96
CA THR A 21 -28.05 22.33 27.37
C THR A 21 -28.50 22.16 25.91
N PRO A 22 -29.61 22.80 25.50
CA PRO A 22 -29.95 22.99 24.09
C PRO A 22 -29.70 24.46 23.68
N ALA A 23 -29.01 24.67 22.57
CA ALA A 23 -29.05 25.88 21.74
C ALA A 23 -28.44 25.52 20.38
N ALA A 24 -29.26 25.28 19.36
CA ALA A 24 -29.78 26.26 18.41
C ALA A 24 -28.73 26.72 17.37
N ALA A 25 -28.92 26.18 16.16
CA ALA A 25 -28.72 26.79 14.85
C ALA A 25 -27.42 27.57 14.56
N ALA A 26 -26.57 26.97 13.73
CA ALA A 26 -25.85 27.67 12.67
C ALA A 26 -25.83 26.77 11.43
N ASP A 27 -26.66 27.17 10.48
CA ASP A 27 -26.74 26.66 9.12
C ASP A 27 -25.61 27.27 8.27
N GLN A 28 -25.23 26.53 7.24
CA GLN A 28 -24.47 26.89 6.04
C GLN A 28 -22.93 26.74 5.96
N GLN A 29 -22.58 26.16 4.81
CA GLN A 29 -21.30 26.07 4.10
C GLN A 29 -20.27 25.03 4.59
N LEU A 30 -20.38 23.81 4.05
CA LEU A 30 -19.41 23.32 3.06
C LEU A 30 -19.95 22.08 2.32
N GLN A 31 -21.01 22.26 1.54
CA GLN A 31 -21.36 21.31 0.48
C GLN A 31 -20.37 21.51 -0.68
N GLY A 32 -19.26 20.79 -0.58
CA GLY A 32 -18.20 20.78 -1.59
C GLY A 32 -17.17 19.69 -1.32
N ARG A 33 -17.56 18.61 -0.63
CA ARG A 33 -16.78 17.37 -0.69
C ARG A 33 -17.12 16.73 -2.02
N ALA A 34 -16.27 16.99 -3.01
CA ALA A 34 -16.11 16.10 -4.14
C ALA A 34 -16.10 14.67 -3.57
N GLU A 35 -17.13 13.90 -3.91
CA GLU A 35 -17.03 12.46 -3.88
C GLU A 35 -15.82 12.15 -4.76
N ILE A 36 -14.67 11.95 -4.11
CA ILE A 36 -13.57 11.22 -4.71
C ILE A 36 -14.14 9.83 -4.84
N SER A 37 -14.89 9.63 -5.92
CA SER A 37 -15.28 8.33 -6.42
C SER A 37 -13.99 7.56 -6.43
N SER A 38 -13.86 6.66 -5.46
CA SER A 38 -12.77 5.72 -5.38
C SER A 38 -12.97 4.83 -6.59
N VAL A 39 -12.49 5.30 -7.73
CA VAL A 39 -12.35 4.50 -8.93
C VAL A 39 -11.36 3.44 -8.53
N THR A 40 -11.88 2.34 -7.98
CA THR A 40 -11.11 1.14 -7.81
C THR A 40 -10.78 0.77 -9.23
N PRO A 41 -9.52 0.92 -9.68
CA PRO A 41 -9.19 0.68 -11.07
C PRO A 41 -9.63 -0.74 -11.38
N THR A 42 -10.55 -0.89 -12.33
CA THR A 42 -10.97 -2.20 -12.80
C THR A 42 -9.70 -2.93 -13.23
N PRO A 43 -9.45 -4.15 -12.73
CA PRO A 43 -8.23 -4.88 -13.05
C PRO A 43 -8.12 -5.03 -14.57
N ASP A 44 -7.16 -4.32 -15.17
CA ASP A 44 -6.91 -4.41 -16.60
C ASP A 44 -6.18 -5.73 -16.90
N SER A 45 -6.96 -6.70 -17.37
CA SER A 45 -6.49 -8.01 -17.81
C SER A 45 -5.79 -7.96 -19.16
N SER A 46 -5.63 -6.80 -19.81
CA SER A 46 -4.87 -6.69 -21.05
C SER A 46 -3.39 -6.96 -20.77
N VAL A 47 -3.00 -8.21 -20.97
CA VAL A 47 -1.60 -8.62 -20.96
C VAL A 47 -1.10 -8.26 -22.34
N ARG A 48 -0.44 -7.10 -22.47
CA ARG A 48 0.28 -6.82 -23.70
C ARG A 48 1.51 -7.73 -23.73
N PRO A 49 1.74 -8.46 -24.84
CA PRO A 49 2.93 -9.28 -24.96
C PRO A 49 4.19 -8.42 -24.95
N TYR A 50 5.27 -9.00 -24.46
CA TYR A 50 6.58 -8.37 -24.34
C TYR A 50 7.05 -7.65 -25.61
N GLY A 51 7.62 -6.46 -25.42
CA GLY A 51 8.41 -5.78 -26.46
C GLY A 51 7.66 -4.68 -27.21
N GLU A 52 6.44 -4.34 -26.80
CA GLU A 52 5.65 -3.30 -27.46
C GLU A 52 5.72 -1.92 -26.79
N CYS A 53 6.69 -1.69 -25.91
CA CYS A 53 7.06 -0.32 -25.55
C CYS A 53 7.74 0.36 -26.76
N THR A 54 6.92 0.71 -27.75
CA THR A 54 7.30 1.31 -29.03
C THR A 54 7.28 2.84 -28.97
N LEU A 55 6.58 3.39 -27.98
CA LEU A 55 6.59 4.81 -27.69
C LEU A 55 7.79 5.12 -26.78
N ILE A 56 8.75 5.86 -27.35
CA ILE A 56 10.06 6.29 -26.84
C ILE A 56 10.07 6.83 -25.38
N VAL A 57 8.93 7.01 -24.71
CA VAL A 57 8.84 7.86 -23.51
C VAL A 57 8.41 7.14 -22.23
N VAL A 58 7.62 6.06 -22.26
CA VAL A 58 7.21 5.38 -21.00
C VAL A 58 7.11 3.88 -21.18
N CYS A 59 8.05 3.16 -20.56
CA CYS A 59 7.99 1.72 -20.33
C CYS A 59 7.96 1.50 -18.82
N GLY A 60 7.22 0.48 -18.38
CA GLY A 60 7.01 0.17 -16.97
C GLY A 60 8.34 0.20 -16.22
N THR A 61 8.46 1.09 -15.23
CA THR A 61 9.70 1.25 -14.47
C THR A 61 9.42 1.17 -12.99
N VAL A 62 10.16 0.32 -12.28
CA VAL A 62 10.05 0.19 -10.82
C VAL A 62 11.33 0.68 -10.18
N TRP A 63 11.23 1.62 -9.25
CA TRP A 63 12.31 2.18 -8.45
C TRP A 63 12.26 1.62 -7.03
N ASN A 64 13.37 1.07 -6.55
CA ASN A 64 13.51 0.58 -5.18
C ASN A 64 14.44 1.49 -4.39
N PHE A 65 13.89 2.38 -3.57
CA PHE A 65 14.62 3.17 -2.57
C PHE A 65 14.44 2.62 -1.15
N LEU A 66 13.90 1.41 -1.01
CA LEU A 66 13.82 0.75 0.29
C LEU A 66 15.22 0.29 0.73
N PRO A 67 15.49 0.26 2.05
CA PRO A 67 16.68 -0.39 2.59
C PRO A 67 16.83 -1.86 2.16
N SER A 68 18.05 -2.37 2.19
CA SER A 68 18.40 -3.72 1.71
C SER A 68 17.75 -4.89 2.45
N TYR A 69 17.15 -4.67 3.63
CA TYR A 69 16.38 -5.69 4.34
C TYR A 69 14.98 -5.91 3.75
N TYR A 70 14.49 -4.99 2.90
CA TYR A 70 13.35 -5.23 2.03
C TYR A 70 13.80 -5.88 0.72
N SER A 71 13.06 -6.90 0.30
CA SER A 71 13.36 -7.67 -0.91
C SER A 71 12.30 -7.35 -1.95
N ILE A 72 12.57 -6.32 -2.76
CA ILE A 72 11.73 -6.00 -3.91
C ILE A 72 12.11 -6.91 -5.08
N LYS A 73 11.08 -7.45 -5.72
CA LYS A 73 11.20 -8.17 -6.99
C LYS A 73 10.36 -7.47 -8.03
N VAL A 74 10.82 -7.50 -9.26
CA VAL A 74 10.08 -7.08 -10.44
C VAL A 74 9.82 -8.28 -11.32
N ALA A 75 8.78 -8.21 -12.14
CA ALA A 75 8.45 -9.25 -13.07
C ALA A 75 8.19 -8.67 -14.45
N ARG A 76 8.48 -9.52 -15.43
CA ARG A 76 7.95 -9.41 -16.78
C ARG A 76 6.82 -10.40 -16.92
N PHE A 77 5.64 -9.95 -17.33
CA PHE A 77 4.43 -10.76 -17.49
C PHE A 77 4.26 -11.23 -18.93
N GLY A 78 3.45 -12.27 -19.11
CA GLY A 78 3.27 -12.93 -20.42
C GLY A 78 4.49 -13.72 -20.91
N VAL A 79 5.57 -13.77 -20.13
CA VAL A 79 6.81 -14.49 -20.45
C VAL A 79 7.22 -15.42 -19.30
N GLY A 80 8.13 -16.35 -19.56
CA GLY A 80 8.68 -17.23 -18.54
C GLY A 80 7.75 -18.38 -18.13
N THR A 81 8.21 -19.19 -17.17
CA THR A 81 7.52 -20.40 -16.72
C THR A 81 6.84 -20.25 -15.36
N SER A 82 7.25 -19.26 -14.57
CA SER A 82 6.70 -18.99 -13.24
C SER A 82 5.28 -18.42 -13.35
N SER A 83 4.50 -18.57 -12.27
CA SER A 83 3.16 -18.00 -12.17
C SER A 83 3.14 -16.94 -11.05
N CYS A 84 2.81 -15.71 -11.42
CA CYS A 84 2.71 -14.56 -10.52
C CYS A 84 1.24 -14.25 -10.27
N ALA A 85 0.76 -14.46 -9.04
CA ALA A 85 -0.58 -14.08 -8.62
C ALA A 85 -0.62 -12.58 -8.33
N THR A 86 -1.30 -11.82 -9.19
CA THR A 86 -1.46 -10.37 -9.05
C THR A 86 -2.80 -10.03 -8.41
N TRP A 87 -2.83 -9.03 -7.54
CA TRP A 87 -4.09 -8.61 -6.91
C TRP A 87 -5.00 -7.82 -7.86
N ASN A 88 -4.45 -7.24 -8.93
CA ASN A 88 -5.14 -6.35 -9.86
C ASN A 88 -5.17 -6.85 -11.32
N ALA A 89 -4.79 -8.08 -11.62
CA ALA A 89 -4.85 -8.62 -12.98
C ALA A 89 -4.91 -10.16 -13.04
N GLY A 90 -5.28 -10.82 -11.93
CA GLY A 90 -5.31 -12.28 -11.84
C GLY A 90 -3.92 -12.93 -11.87
N THR A 91 -3.86 -14.20 -12.24
CA THR A 91 -2.58 -14.93 -12.33
C THR A 91 -1.96 -14.77 -13.72
N GLN A 92 -0.69 -14.41 -13.77
CA GLN A 92 0.07 -14.19 -15.00
C GLN A 92 1.28 -15.11 -15.08
N LYS A 93 1.64 -15.55 -16.29
CA LYS A 93 2.97 -16.13 -16.51
C LYS A 93 4.02 -15.04 -16.39
N CYS A 94 5.13 -15.34 -15.73
CA CYS A 94 6.14 -14.34 -15.44
C CYS A 94 7.58 -14.86 -15.41
N THR A 95 8.52 -13.95 -15.70
CA THR A 95 9.93 -14.05 -15.32
C THR A 95 10.22 -13.05 -14.22
N ILE A 96 10.86 -13.50 -13.14
CA ILE A 96 11.06 -12.72 -11.91
C ILE A 96 12.52 -12.29 -11.78
N TYR A 97 12.75 -11.06 -11.36
CA TYR A 97 14.07 -10.49 -11.12
C TYR A 97 14.10 -9.82 -9.75
N THR A 98 15.20 -10.01 -9.01
CA THR A 98 15.43 -9.26 -7.77
C THR A 98 15.84 -7.83 -8.12
N LEU A 99 15.21 -6.85 -7.46
CA LEU A 99 15.53 -5.44 -7.62
C LEU A 99 16.31 -4.94 -6.39
N PRO A 100 17.63 -4.70 -6.51
CA PRO A 100 18.44 -4.24 -5.39
C PRO A 100 17.98 -2.90 -4.82
N SER A 101 18.36 -2.63 -3.57
CA SER A 101 18.16 -1.33 -2.92
C SER A 101 18.90 -0.22 -3.69
N ASN A 102 18.28 0.95 -3.80
CA ASN A 102 18.73 2.12 -4.56
C ASN A 102 18.97 1.86 -6.05
N LYS A 103 18.14 1.00 -6.66
CA LYS A 103 18.16 0.68 -8.09
C LYS A 103 16.76 0.73 -8.70
N SER A 104 16.72 0.98 -10.00
CA SER A 104 15.55 0.80 -10.84
C SER A 104 15.60 -0.52 -11.62
N SER A 105 14.45 -0.96 -12.14
CA SER A 105 14.39 -2.10 -13.07
C SER A 105 15.32 -1.90 -14.28
N LYS A 106 15.45 -0.66 -14.76
CA LYS A 106 16.34 -0.30 -15.89
C LYS A 106 17.82 -0.48 -15.53
N ASP A 107 18.22 -0.16 -14.30
CA ASP A 107 19.61 -0.34 -13.84
C ASP A 107 20.05 -1.81 -13.83
N ILE A 108 19.09 -2.75 -13.79
CA ILE A 108 19.35 -4.19 -13.84
C ILE A 108 19.02 -4.82 -15.21
N GLY A 109 18.88 -4.00 -16.25
CA GLY A 109 18.63 -4.46 -17.62
C GLY A 109 17.18 -4.85 -17.93
N ILE A 110 16.23 -4.50 -17.06
CA ILE A 110 14.79 -4.71 -17.28
C ILE A 110 14.18 -3.41 -17.76
N ALA A 111 14.18 -3.23 -19.09
CA ALA A 111 13.69 -2.03 -19.75
C ALA A 111 12.21 -1.75 -19.50
N ASP A 112 11.42 -2.82 -19.35
CA ASP A 112 9.98 -2.79 -19.18
C ASP A 112 9.58 -3.80 -18.11
N ALA A 113 9.23 -3.30 -16.93
CA ALA A 113 8.77 -4.08 -15.80
C ALA A 113 7.25 -4.01 -15.73
N ASP A 114 6.58 -5.15 -15.86
CA ASP A 114 5.13 -5.27 -15.86
C ASP A 114 4.54 -5.30 -14.43
N GLY A 115 5.38 -5.50 -13.43
CA GLY A 115 4.92 -5.54 -12.05
C GLY A 115 6.02 -5.70 -11.02
N TYR A 116 5.61 -5.60 -9.76
CA TYR A 116 6.50 -5.71 -8.61
C TYR A 116 5.84 -6.40 -7.41
N THR A 117 6.67 -6.84 -6.47
CA THR A 117 6.25 -7.36 -5.15
C THR A 117 7.33 -7.08 -4.10
N ASN A 118 6.94 -7.10 -2.83
CA ASN A 118 7.86 -7.26 -1.70
C ASN A 118 7.82 -8.73 -1.21
N SER A 119 8.97 -9.39 -1.13
CA SER A 119 9.07 -10.76 -0.60
C SER A 119 9.54 -10.83 0.87
N SER A 120 9.97 -9.72 1.48
CA SER A 120 10.40 -9.68 2.89
C SER A 120 9.25 -9.56 3.89
N GLY A 121 8.06 -9.17 3.46
CA GLY A 121 6.94 -8.91 4.36
C GLY A 121 5.77 -8.21 3.68
N TRP A 122 4.87 -7.68 4.50
CA TRP A 122 3.77 -6.85 4.01
C TRP A 122 4.30 -5.52 3.46
N TYR A 123 3.55 -4.91 2.55
CA TYR A 123 3.84 -3.60 1.99
C TYR A 123 2.53 -2.88 1.64
N TYR A 124 2.57 -1.56 1.51
CA TYR A 124 1.44 -0.79 1.02
C TYR A 124 1.58 -0.49 -0.46
N THR A 125 0.50 -0.66 -1.21
CA THR A 125 0.39 -0.27 -2.62
C THR A 125 -1.07 -0.02 -2.96
N GLY A 126 -1.34 0.97 -3.82
CA GLY A 126 -2.72 1.38 -4.14
C GLY A 126 -3.54 1.71 -2.89
N GLY A 127 -2.92 2.32 -1.88
CA GLY A 127 -3.54 2.65 -0.59
C GLY A 127 -3.89 1.46 0.31
N THR A 128 -3.56 0.22 -0.07
CA THR A 128 -3.95 -0.99 0.65
C THR A 128 -2.73 -1.77 1.14
N LYS A 129 -2.83 -2.34 2.35
CA LYS A 129 -1.82 -3.27 2.88
C LYS A 129 -1.90 -4.62 2.15
N ARG A 130 -0.79 -5.09 1.61
CA ARG A 130 -0.66 -6.37 0.90
C ARG A 130 0.30 -7.30 1.63
N SER A 131 0.02 -8.59 1.56
CA SER A 131 0.90 -9.65 2.06
C SER A 131 2.16 -9.78 1.21
N ALA A 132 3.19 -10.44 1.76
CA ALA A 132 4.39 -10.76 1.01
C ALA A 132 4.06 -11.60 -0.24
N ASN A 133 4.85 -11.43 -1.31
CA ASN A 133 4.74 -12.15 -2.58
C ASN A 133 3.42 -11.95 -3.36
N VAL A 134 2.54 -11.04 -2.93
CA VAL A 134 1.39 -10.61 -3.72
C VAL A 134 1.86 -9.60 -4.75
N TRP A 135 1.72 -9.95 -6.03
CA TRP A 135 2.20 -9.11 -7.14
C TRP A 135 1.24 -7.96 -7.44
N THR A 136 1.82 -6.83 -7.83
CA THR A 136 1.11 -5.67 -8.36
C THR A 136 1.49 -5.51 -9.82
N LYS A 137 0.52 -5.56 -10.72
CA LYS A 137 0.72 -5.20 -12.13
C LYS A 137 0.73 -3.69 -12.29
N ILE A 138 1.61 -3.18 -13.15
CA ILE A 138 1.61 -1.82 -13.67
C ILE A 138 1.47 -1.87 -15.19
N THR A 139 0.95 -0.81 -15.79
CA THR A 139 0.89 -0.66 -17.25
C THR A 139 2.20 -0.10 -17.79
N ASP A 140 2.44 -0.23 -19.10
CA ASP A 140 3.61 0.35 -19.78
C ASP A 140 3.74 1.86 -19.55
N ALA A 141 2.61 2.57 -19.40
CA ALA A 141 2.54 4.00 -19.13
C ALA A 141 2.74 4.38 -17.65
N GLN A 142 2.95 3.41 -16.76
CA GLN A 142 3.07 3.63 -15.32
C GLN A 142 4.50 3.41 -14.84
N SER A 143 4.83 4.07 -13.74
CA SER A 143 6.01 3.76 -12.94
C SER A 143 5.60 3.41 -11.52
N ALA A 144 6.45 2.68 -10.80
CA ALA A 144 6.27 2.45 -9.38
C ALA A 144 7.51 2.90 -8.61
N THR A 145 7.31 3.59 -7.49
CA THR A 145 8.39 4.03 -6.61
C THR A 145 8.16 3.47 -5.22
N CYS A 146 9.08 2.63 -4.76
CA CYS A 146 9.06 2.02 -3.45
C CYS A 146 10.00 2.76 -2.48
N VAL A 147 9.46 3.24 -1.36
CA VAL A 147 10.16 3.98 -0.31
C VAL A 147 9.74 3.49 1.07
N GLU A 148 10.61 3.67 2.06
CA GLU A 148 10.24 3.42 3.45
C GLU A 148 9.52 4.64 4.02
N GLN A 149 8.37 4.40 4.65
CA GLN A 149 7.61 5.41 5.40
C GLN A 149 7.45 4.97 6.85
N ARG A 150 6.87 5.85 7.69
CA ARG A 150 6.57 5.51 9.10
C ARG A 150 5.72 4.25 9.26
N VAL A 151 4.92 3.94 8.24
CA VAL A 151 4.05 2.76 8.20
C VAL A 151 4.71 1.56 7.53
N GLY A 152 6.03 1.55 7.30
CA GLY A 152 6.78 0.47 6.63
C GLY A 152 7.01 0.70 5.14
N ALA A 153 7.20 -0.36 4.37
CA ALA A 153 7.41 -0.29 2.92
C ALA A 153 6.13 0.17 2.19
N VAL A 154 6.27 1.21 1.37
CA VAL A 154 5.20 1.76 0.54
C VAL A 154 5.68 1.88 -0.90
N CYS A 155 4.90 1.33 -1.84
CA CYS A 155 5.14 1.48 -3.27
C CYS A 155 3.97 2.25 -3.90
N THR A 156 4.28 3.39 -4.51
CA THR A 156 3.32 4.26 -5.17
C THR A 156 3.41 4.07 -6.69
N ILE A 157 2.27 3.87 -7.35
CA ILE A 157 2.18 3.83 -8.81
C ILE A 157 1.91 5.27 -9.29
N ASN A 158 2.69 5.75 -10.25
CA ASN A 158 2.55 7.07 -10.90
C ASN A 158 2.27 6.90 -12.38
#